data_AF-A0A951HRP0-F1
#
_entry.id   AF-A0A951HRP0-F1
#
_cell.length_a   1.000
_cell.length_b   1.000
_cell.length_c   1.000
_cell.angle_alpha   90.00
_cell.angle_beta   90.00
_cell.angle_gamma   90.00
#
_symmetry.space_group_name_H-M   'P 1'
#
loop_
_entity.id
_entity.type
_entity.pdbx_description
1 polymer ?
#
loop_
_entity_poly.entity_id
_entity_poly.type
_entity_poly.pdbx_seq_one_letter_code
_entity_poly.pdbx_strand_id
1 'polypeptide(L)'
;MRINRLVPAAAAAAPLIFVFLWSTGFIGARFGLPYIEPMTFLAIRMAIVVALHLLMVWLAGVRWPSRAEAGHNVVAGLLVHGVYLGGVFTAIAQGVPAAISALI
;
A
#
# COMPACT_ATOMS: atom_id res chain seq x y z
N MET A 1 -23.46 18.46 -3.77
CA MET A 1 -23.14 19.41 -2.67
C MET A 1 -22.91 18.79 -1.28
N ARG A 2 -23.11 17.46 -1.07
CA ARG A 2 -22.88 16.80 0.25
C ARG A 2 -21.46 16.29 0.52
N ILE A 3 -20.59 16.17 -0.49
CA ILE A 3 -19.22 15.63 -0.33
C ILE A 3 -18.32 16.56 0.49
N ASN A 4 -18.48 17.89 0.40
CA ASN A 4 -17.57 18.86 1.04
C ASN A 4 -17.56 18.86 2.58
N ARG A 5 -18.57 18.30 3.26
CA ARG A 5 -18.58 18.22 4.73
C ARG A 5 -17.94 16.95 5.29
N LEU A 6 -17.77 15.91 4.46
CA LEU A 6 -17.10 14.66 4.86
C LEU A 6 -15.59 14.71 4.65
N VAL A 7 -15.13 15.50 3.67
CA VAL A 7 -13.70 15.70 3.37
C VAL A 7 -12.88 16.18 4.59
N PRO A 8 -13.35 17.13 5.43
CA PRO A 8 -12.58 17.59 6.59
C PRO A 8 -12.42 16.51 7.68
N ALA A 9 -13.49 15.76 7.97
CA ALA A 9 -13.46 14.69 8.98
C ALA A 9 -12.67 13.47 8.48
N ALA A 10 -12.82 13.10 7.20
CA ALA A 10 -12.03 12.05 6.57
C ALA A 10 -10.54 12.42 6.48
N ALA A 11 -10.23 13.69 6.17
CA ALA A 11 -8.85 14.19 6.17
C ALA A 11 -8.23 14.16 7.57
N ALA A 12 -9.00 14.49 8.62
CA ALA A 12 -8.54 14.40 10.01
C ALA A 12 -8.28 12.95 10.45
N ALA A 13 -9.08 11.99 9.97
CA ALA A 13 -8.92 10.57 10.27
C ALA A 13 -7.88 9.86 9.38
N ALA A 14 -7.49 10.44 8.25
CA ALA A 14 -6.62 9.82 7.26
C ALA A 14 -5.28 9.30 7.83
N PRO A 15 -4.57 10.03 8.73
CA PRO A 15 -3.34 9.52 9.33
C PRO A 15 -3.59 8.26 10.19
N LEU A 16 -4.67 8.25 10.98
CA LEU A 16 -5.02 7.11 11.82
C LEU A 16 -5.38 5.88 10.99
N ILE A 17 -6.20 6.08 9.95
CA ILE A 17 -6.59 5.03 9.01
C ILE A 17 -5.34 4.50 8.28
N PHE A 18 -4.45 5.40 7.86
CA PHE A 18 -3.19 5.02 7.23
C PHE A 18 -2.34 4.15 8.16
N VAL A 19 -2.08 4.58 9.40
CA VAL A 19 -1.28 3.80 10.37
C VAL A 19 -1.92 2.43 10.61
N PHE A 20 -3.23 2.37 10.81
CA PHE A 20 -3.95 1.12 11.01
C PHE A 20 -3.78 0.17 9.82
N LEU A 21 -4.11 0.63 8.61
CA LEU A 21 -4.02 -0.19 7.39
C LEU A 21 -2.57 -0.57 7.06
N TRP A 22 -1.62 0.35 7.24
CA TRP A 22 -0.21 0.12 6.99
C TRP A 22 0.38 -0.94 7.92
N SER A 23 0.04 -0.87 9.22
CA SER A 23 0.52 -1.80 10.24
C SER A 23 0.13 -3.25 9.92
N THR A 24 -1.04 -3.48 9.31
CA THR A 24 -1.46 -4.83 8.90
C THR A 24 -0.50 -5.49 7.91
N GLY A 25 0.24 -4.71 7.12
CA GLY A 25 1.24 -5.23 6.19
C GLY A 25 2.40 -5.94 6.90
N PHE A 26 2.88 -5.38 8.02
CA PHE A 26 3.97 -5.98 8.81
C PHE A 26 3.49 -7.17 9.64
N ILE A 27 2.26 -7.11 10.14
CA ILE A 27 1.61 -8.25 10.79
C ILE A 27 1.48 -9.40 9.78
N GLY A 28 0.98 -9.11 8.58
CA GLY A 28 0.88 -10.06 7.48
C GLY A 28 2.25 -10.63 7.08
N ALA A 29 3.30 -9.81 7.00
CA ALA A 29 4.65 -10.27 6.73
C ALA A 29 5.14 -11.28 7.79
N ARG A 30 4.95 -10.96 9.08
CA ARG A 30 5.35 -11.86 10.18
C ARG A 30 4.67 -13.23 10.10
N PHE A 31 3.39 -13.27 9.73
CA PHE A 31 2.64 -14.52 9.66
C PHE A 31 2.72 -15.23 8.30
N GLY A 32 2.96 -14.50 7.21
CA GLY A 32 2.94 -15.06 5.85
C GLY A 32 4.30 -15.52 5.33
N LEU A 33 5.38 -14.80 5.68
CA LEU A 33 6.73 -15.11 5.20
C LEU A 33 7.29 -16.48 5.63
N PRO A 34 6.82 -17.13 6.72
CA PRO A 34 7.19 -18.53 6.99
C PRO A 34 6.65 -19.53 5.95
N TYR A 35 5.68 -19.15 5.12
CA TYR A 35 4.97 -20.07 4.23
C TYR A 35 5.19 -19.80 2.73
N ILE A 36 5.57 -18.57 2.36
CA ILE A 36 5.77 -18.17 0.96
C ILE A 36 6.93 -17.19 0.81
N GLU A 37 7.52 -17.12 -0.38
CA GLU A 37 8.63 -16.21 -0.65
C GLU A 37 8.18 -14.74 -0.52
N PRO A 38 9.07 -13.83 -0.08
CA PRO A 38 8.71 -12.44 0.20
C PRO A 38 8.15 -11.69 -1.01
N MET A 39 8.72 -11.93 -2.20
CA MET A 39 8.25 -11.30 -3.43
C MET A 39 6.90 -11.87 -3.87
N THR A 40 6.67 -13.18 -3.67
CA THR A 40 5.37 -13.82 -3.92
C THR A 40 4.29 -13.25 -3.00
N PHE A 41 4.59 -13.13 -1.70
CA PHE A 41 3.68 -12.50 -0.73
C PHE A 41 3.33 -11.08 -1.14
N LEU A 42 4.35 -10.28 -1.46
CA LEU A 42 4.17 -8.88 -1.83
C LEU A 42 3.37 -8.75 -3.13
N ALA A 43 3.63 -9.59 -4.13
CA ALA A 43 2.90 -9.59 -5.41
C ALA A 43 1.41 -9.88 -5.20
N ILE A 44 1.06 -10.90 -4.43
CA ILE A 44 -0.33 -11.22 -4.09
C ILE A 44 -0.99 -10.04 -3.36
N ARG A 45 -0.30 -9.46 -2.37
CA ARG A 45 -0.79 -8.30 -1.63
C ARG A 45 -1.05 -7.11 -2.56
N MET A 46 -0.13 -6.81 -3.47
CA MET A 46 -0.28 -5.70 -4.43
C MET A 46 -1.40 -5.97 -5.44
N ALA A 47 -1.59 -7.22 -5.87
CA ALA A 47 -2.70 -7.59 -6.75
C ALA A 47 -4.06 -7.32 -6.08
N ILE A 48 -4.21 -7.66 -4.79
CA ILE A 48 -5.41 -7.35 -4.01
C ILE A 48 -5.61 -5.84 -3.87
N VAL A 49 -4.54 -5.09 -3.55
CA VAL A 49 -4.60 -3.62 -3.43
C VAL A 49 -5.04 -2.97 -4.74
N VAL A 50 -4.49 -3.42 -5.88
CA VAL A 50 -4.88 -2.93 -7.21
C VAL A 50 -6.35 -3.24 -7.50
N ALA A 51 -6.83 -4.45 -7.22
CA ALA A 51 -8.23 -4.81 -7.42
C ALA A 51 -9.18 -3.93 -6.59
N LEU A 52 -8.85 -3.68 -5.32
CA LEU A 52 -9.61 -2.79 -4.45
C LEU A 52 -9.57 -1.34 -4.94
N HIS A 53 -8.40 -0.85 -5.38
CA HIS A 53 -8.29 0.50 -5.95
C HIS A 53 -9.09 0.67 -7.23
N LEU A 54 -9.06 -0.32 -8.14
CA LEU A 54 -9.85 -0.28 -9.37
C LEU A 54 -11.35 -0.27 -9.06
N LEU A 55 -11.81 -1.04 -8.07
CA LEU A 55 -13.19 -1.01 -7.60
C LEU A 55 -13.57 0.37 -7.07
N MET A 56 -12.71 1.01 -6.26
CA MET A 56 -12.95 2.35 -5.75
C MET A 56 -13.01 3.40 -6.86
N VAL A 57 -12.09 3.36 -7.83
CA VAL A 57 -12.08 4.26 -8.99
C VAL A 57 -13.36 4.12 -9.80
N TRP A 58 -13.80 2.87 -10.03
CA TRP A 58 -15.05 2.57 -10.73
C TRP A 58 -16.27 3.13 -9.99
N LEU A 59 -16.37 2.91 -8.67
CA LEU A 59 -17.47 3.42 -7.84
C LEU A 59 -17.48 4.95 -7.74
N ALA A 60 -16.31 5.59 -7.71
CA ALA A 60 -16.18 7.04 -7.55
C ALA A 60 -16.28 7.81 -8.88
N GLY A 61 -16.26 7.13 -10.03
CA GLY A 61 -16.38 7.77 -11.35
C GLY A 61 -15.26 8.78 -11.65
N VAL A 62 -14.04 8.50 -11.18
CA VAL A 62 -12.92 9.45 -11.22
C VAL A 62 -12.40 9.61 -12.66
N ARG A 63 -11.97 10.83 -13.01
CA ARG A 63 -11.29 11.11 -14.28
C ARG A 63 -9.93 10.41 -14.31
N TRP A 64 -9.62 9.76 -15.43
CA TRP A 64 -8.32 9.13 -15.65
C TRP A 64 -7.20 10.17 -15.78
N PRO A 65 -6.01 9.89 -15.24
CA PRO A 65 -4.86 10.79 -15.33
C PRO A 65 -4.38 10.93 -16.77
N SER A 66 -3.71 12.04 -17.06
CA SER A 66 -2.96 12.24 -18.30
C SER A 66 -1.77 11.28 -18.39
N ARG A 67 -1.20 11.11 -19.59
CA ARG A 67 -0.03 10.24 -19.81
C ARG A 67 1.19 10.66 -18.97
N ALA A 68 1.39 11.97 -18.79
CA ALA A 68 2.49 12.51 -17.99
C ALA A 68 2.31 12.20 -16.49
N GLU A 69 1.11 12.42 -15.96
CA GLU A 69 0.77 12.08 -14.57
C GLU A 69 0.86 10.57 -14.32
N ALA A 70 0.35 9.76 -15.26
CA ALA A 70 0.47 8.31 -15.19
C ALA A 70 1.94 7.86 -15.15
N GLY A 71 2.80 8.42 -16.00
CA GLY A 71 4.23 8.12 -16.01
C GLY A 71 4.91 8.44 -14.68
N HIS A 72 4.65 9.61 -14.12
CA HIS A 72 5.18 10.00 -12.80
C HIS A 72 4.69 9.06 -11.70
N ASN A 73 3.40 8.74 -11.67
CA ASN A 73 2.80 7.83 -10.70
C ASN A 73 3.33 6.40 -10.82
N VAL A 74 3.62 5.92 -12.03
CA VAL A 74 4.27 4.61 -12.24
C VAL A 74 5.66 4.60 -11.62
N VAL A 75 6.47 5.63 -11.85
CA VAL A 75 7.82 5.72 -11.26
C VAL A 75 7.75 5.78 -9.74
N ALA A 76 6.91 6.66 -9.19
CA ALA A 76 6.71 6.76 -7.74
C ALA A 76 6.21 5.43 -7.14
N GLY A 77 5.24 4.80 -7.79
CA GLY A 77 4.69 3.50 -7.36
C GLY A 77 5.72 2.38 -7.39
N LEU A 78 6.57 2.31 -8.43
CA LEU A 78 7.65 1.33 -8.51
C LEU A 78 8.69 1.51 -7.40
N LEU A 79 9.06 2.76 -7.09
CA LEU A 79 10.01 3.05 -6.02
C LEU A 79 9.45 2.69 -4.65
N VAL A 80 8.20 3.07 -4.37
CA VAL A 80 7.57 2.83 -3.06
C VAL A 80 7.16 1.37 -2.89
N HIS A 81 6.43 0.81 -3.84
CA HIS A 81 5.83 -0.53 -3.68
C HIS A 81 6.71 -1.67 -4.22
N GLY A 82 7.60 -1.38 -5.17
CA GLY A 82 8.56 -2.36 -5.68
C GLY A 82 9.85 -2.33 -4.87
N VAL A 83 10.59 -1.22 -4.95
CA VAL A 83 11.94 -1.14 -4.37
C VAL A 83 11.91 -1.09 -2.84
N TYR A 84 11.20 -0.13 -2.25
CA TYR A 84 11.16 0.02 -0.79
C TYR A 84 10.46 -1.17 -0.11
N LEU A 85 9.21 -1.46 -0.45
CA LEU A 85 8.51 -2.61 0.16
C LEU A 85 9.16 -3.95 -0.16
N GLY A 86 9.71 -4.12 -1.37
CA GLY A 86 10.45 -5.33 -1.73
C GLY A 86 11.69 -5.51 -0.86
N GLY A 87 12.47 -4.43 -0.66
CA GLY A 87 13.61 -4.44 0.26
C GLY A 87 13.21 -4.78 1.69
N VAL A 88 12.16 -4.14 2.20
CA VAL A 88 11.64 -4.37 3.56
C VAL A 88 11.20 -5.82 3.77
N PHE A 89 10.37 -6.37 2.86
CA PHE A 89 9.87 -7.74 3.00
C PHE A 89 10.98 -8.79 2.87
N THR A 90 11.98 -8.52 2.02
CA THR A 90 13.18 -9.35 1.90
C THR A 90 14.00 -9.32 3.18
N ALA A 91 14.22 -8.13 3.77
CA ALA A 91 14.94 -8.01 5.04
C ALA A 91 14.24 -8.76 6.18
N ILE A 92 12.91 -8.68 6.26
CA ILE A 92 12.12 -9.44 7.24
C ILE A 92 12.29 -10.94 7.02
N ALA A 93 12.22 -11.41 5.77
CA ALA A 93 12.45 -12.82 5.43
C ALA A 93 13.88 -13.29 5.79
N GLN A 94 14.87 -12.39 5.76
CA GLN A 94 16.25 -12.64 6.18
C GLN A 94 16.46 -12.56 7.70
N GLY A 95 15.41 -12.34 8.49
CA GLY A 95 15.45 -12.39 9.95
C GLY A 95 15.47 -11.03 10.64
N VAL A 96 15.38 -9.91 9.90
CA VAL A 96 15.19 -8.60 10.53
C VAL A 96 13.81 -8.56 11.19
N PRO A 97 13.68 -8.16 12.46
CA PRO A 97 12.38 -8.07 13.10
C PRO A 97 11.44 -7.12 12.34
N ALA A 98 10.21 -7.55 12.09
CA ALA A 98 9.20 -6.75 11.40
C ALA A 98 8.92 -5.41 12.10
N ALA A 99 9.00 -5.37 13.43
CA ALA A 99 8.81 -4.14 14.21
C ALA A 99 9.92 -3.11 13.95
N ILE A 100 11.17 -3.53 13.83
CA ILE A 100 12.29 -2.64 13.49
C ILE A 100 12.17 -2.16 12.04
N SER A 101 11.77 -3.06 11.15
CA SER A 101 11.53 -2.73 9.75
C SER A 101 10.36 -1.74 9.56
N ALA A 102 9.45 -1.62 10.53
CA ALA A 102 8.34 -0.69 10.48
C ALA A 102 8.70 0.75 10.95
N LEU A 103 9.89 0.94 11.53
CA LEU A 103 10.38 2.25 11.97
C LEU A 103 11.03 3.07 10.83
N ILE A 104 11.29 2.43 9.69
CA ILE A 104 11.98 2.96 8.52
C ILE A 104 11.06 3.05 7.31
#